data_AF-A0A9D5ZAC4-F1
#
_entry.id   AF-A0A9D5ZAC4-F1
#
_cell.length_a   1.000
_cell.length_b   1.000
_cell.length_c   1.000
_cell.angle_alpha   90.00
_cell.angle_beta   90.00
_cell.angle_gamma   90.00
#
_symmetry.space_group_name_H-M   'P 1'
#
loop_
_entity.id
_entity.type
_entity.pdbx_description
1 polymer ?
#
loop_
_entity_poly.entity_id
_entity_poly.type
_entity_poly.pdbx_seq_one_letter_code
_entity_poly.pdbx_strand_id
1 'polypeptide(L)'
;MLKMLKLVMFSGMLLFSSPAAALDWSCSDMKDFVDSLYELGDFIAKTPKFDESPRFESGMNTIVDVLDTIARDEEKPQFTSSVQAMKKLWNMDEWNNKQRNAFRRSFDAVSVGLERIHEQYCR
;
A
#
# COMPACT_ATOMS: atom_id res chain seq x y z
N MET A 1 -25.33 -52.04 18.45
CA MET A 1 -24.07 -51.43 17.99
C MET A 1 -24.27 -49.92 18.09
N LEU A 2 -23.95 -49.22 19.18
CA LEU A 2 -22.62 -48.89 19.72
C LEU A 2 -21.66 -48.35 18.64
N LYS A 3 -21.55 -47.02 18.55
CA LYS A 3 -20.36 -46.30 19.00
C LYS A 3 -20.64 -44.81 19.18
N MET A 4 -20.50 -44.37 20.43
CA MET A 4 -20.24 -43.00 20.84
C MET A 4 -18.95 -42.48 20.17
N LEU A 5 -18.90 -41.19 19.88
CA LEU A 5 -17.65 -40.44 19.99
C LEU A 5 -17.91 -39.14 20.75
N LYS A 6 -17.43 -39.11 21.99
CA LYS A 6 -17.22 -37.92 22.81
C LYS A 6 -15.75 -37.94 23.23
N LEU A 7 -14.98 -36.94 22.81
CA LEU A 7 -13.78 -36.39 23.47
C LEU A 7 -13.37 -35.18 22.60
N VAL A 8 -13.70 -33.94 22.96
CA VAL A 8 -13.09 -33.08 23.99
C VAL A 8 -11.57 -33.01 23.82
N MET A 9 -11.05 -31.86 23.35
CA MET A 9 -10.26 -30.93 24.16
C MET A 9 -9.74 -29.77 23.30
N PHE A 10 -10.23 -28.57 23.62
CA PHE A 10 -9.47 -27.33 23.57
C PHE A 10 -8.18 -27.53 24.40
N SER A 11 -7.01 -27.39 23.79
CA SER A 11 -5.82 -26.82 24.43
C SER A 11 -4.77 -26.55 23.37
N GLY A 12 -4.34 -25.30 23.33
CA GLY A 12 -3.52 -24.75 22.28
C GLY A 12 -2.13 -25.36 22.17
N MET A 13 -1.65 -25.34 20.94
CA MET A 13 -0.28 -24.98 20.67
C MET A 13 -0.36 -23.83 19.66
N LEU A 14 -0.14 -22.62 20.17
CA LEU A 14 -0.03 -21.39 19.40
C LEU A 14 1.19 -21.51 18.49
N LEU A 15 1.03 -22.15 17.34
CA LEU A 15 1.78 -21.73 16.17
C LEU A 15 1.06 -20.48 15.68
N PHE A 16 1.50 -19.33 16.20
CA PHE A 16 1.31 -18.05 15.52
C PHE A 16 2.01 -18.18 14.16
N SER A 17 1.36 -18.82 13.19
CA SER A 17 1.56 -18.48 11.80
C SER A 17 1.08 -17.04 11.70
N SER A 18 2.03 -16.12 11.76
CA SER A 18 1.81 -14.69 11.54
C SER A 18 0.80 -14.51 10.41
N PRO A 19 -0.16 -13.57 10.53
CA PRO A 19 -1.07 -13.24 9.43
C PRO A 19 -0.35 -12.62 8.23
N ALA A 20 0.99 -12.55 8.25
CA ALA A 20 1.85 -12.33 7.09
C ALA A 20 1.80 -13.54 6.13
N ALA A 21 0.62 -13.84 5.61
CA ALA A 21 0.52 -13.98 4.17
C ALA A 21 0.71 -12.57 3.60
N ALA A 22 1.95 -12.06 3.72
CA ALA A 22 2.41 -10.93 2.95
C ALA A 22 2.02 -11.28 1.51
N LEU A 23 1.34 -10.34 0.84
CA LEU A 23 1.16 -10.37 -0.60
C LEU A 23 2.38 -11.03 -1.23
N ASP A 24 2.25 -12.26 -1.75
CA ASP A 24 3.36 -13.05 -2.32
C ASP A 24 3.73 -12.45 -3.67
N TRP A 25 4.20 -11.21 -3.62
CA TRP A 25 4.64 -10.46 -4.76
C TRP A 25 6.02 -10.98 -5.08
N SER A 26 6.19 -11.47 -6.30
CA SER A 26 7.53 -11.74 -6.76
C SER A 26 8.32 -10.44 -6.79
N CYS A 27 9.64 -10.54 -6.69
CA CYS A 27 10.51 -9.39 -6.81
C CYS A 27 10.30 -8.62 -8.13
N SER A 28 9.94 -9.33 -9.20
CA SER A 28 9.56 -8.72 -10.48
C SER A 28 8.29 -7.89 -10.34
N ASP A 29 7.22 -8.46 -9.75
CA ASP A 29 5.93 -7.76 -9.60
C ASP A 29 6.07 -6.49 -8.76
N MET A 30 6.87 -6.57 -7.69
CA MET A 30 7.11 -5.42 -6.82
C MET A 30 7.95 -4.35 -7.51
N LYS A 31 8.94 -4.74 -8.32
CA LYS A 31 9.71 -3.79 -9.12
C LYS A 31 8.86 -3.11 -10.18
N ASP A 32 8.02 -3.86 -10.89
CA ASP A 32 7.11 -3.32 -11.91
C ASP A 32 6.11 -2.33 -11.30
N PHE A 33 5.63 -2.61 -10.08
CA PHE A 33 4.77 -1.69 -9.36
C PHE A 33 5.50 -0.42 -8.90
N VAL A 34 6.74 -0.55 -8.38
CA VAL A 34 7.58 0.62 -8.03
C VAL A 34 7.82 1.50 -9.26
N ASP A 35 8.13 0.91 -10.42
CA ASP A 35 8.34 1.65 -11.67
C ASP A 35 7.06 2.36 -12.12
N SER A 36 5.92 1.67 -12.02
CA SER A 36 4.60 2.25 -12.31
C SER A 36 4.29 3.44 -11.39
N LEU A 37 4.70 3.40 -10.11
CA LEU A 37 4.56 4.54 -9.21
C LEU A 37 5.44 5.71 -9.64
N TYR A 38 6.69 5.48 -10.04
CA TYR A 38 7.55 6.56 -10.53
C TYR A 38 6.98 7.21 -11.80
N GLU A 39 6.50 6.42 -12.76
CA GLU A 39 5.83 6.94 -13.96
C GLU A 39 4.59 7.79 -13.61
N LEU A 40 3.79 7.33 -12.63
CA LEU A 40 2.64 8.07 -12.17
C LEU A 40 3.03 9.35 -11.42
N GLY A 41 4.07 9.30 -10.59
CA GLY A 41 4.63 10.46 -9.90
C GLY A 41 5.07 11.54 -10.89
N ASP A 42 5.71 11.13 -11.99
CA ASP A 42 6.10 11.96 -13.11
C ASP A 42 4.90 12.63 -13.78
N PHE A 43 3.83 11.86 -14.02
CA PHE A 43 2.56 12.39 -14.54
C PHE A 43 1.96 13.45 -13.60
N ILE A 44 1.89 13.17 -12.30
CA ILE A 44 1.36 14.09 -11.26
C ILE A 44 2.18 15.39 -11.20
N ALA A 45 3.50 15.29 -11.35
CA ALA A 45 4.40 16.44 -11.35
C ALA A 45 4.20 17.33 -12.58
N LYS A 46 4.04 16.73 -13.76
CA LYS A 46 3.90 17.43 -15.05
C LYS A 46 2.48 17.94 -15.32
N THR A 47 1.46 17.41 -14.63
CA THR A 47 0.05 17.73 -14.86
C THR A 47 -0.49 18.69 -13.80
N PRO A 48 -0.81 19.95 -14.16
CA PRO A 48 -1.61 20.82 -13.32
C PRO A 48 -3.01 20.23 -13.15
N LYS A 49 -3.59 20.29 -11.93
CA LYS A 49 -4.94 19.76 -11.65
C LYS A 49 -5.10 18.27 -12.00
N PHE A 50 -4.08 17.44 -11.73
CA PHE A 50 -4.11 16.00 -12.01
C PHE A 50 -5.32 15.28 -11.39
N ASP A 51 -5.82 15.80 -10.26
CA ASP A 51 -7.00 15.37 -9.51
C ASP A 51 -8.31 15.51 -10.30
N GLU A 52 -8.37 16.41 -11.29
CA GLU A 52 -9.58 16.65 -12.11
C GLU A 52 -9.67 15.67 -13.31
N SER A 53 -8.73 14.73 -13.46
CA SER A 53 -8.70 13.74 -14.55
C SER A 53 -9.49 12.47 -14.19
N PRO A 54 -10.60 12.14 -14.88
CA PRO A 54 -11.43 10.98 -14.52
C PRO A 54 -10.71 9.63 -14.59
N ARG A 55 -9.75 9.50 -15.53
CA ARG A 55 -8.90 8.30 -15.63
C ARG A 55 -7.92 8.19 -14.46
N PHE A 56 -7.51 9.32 -13.89
CA PHE A 56 -6.59 9.36 -12.77
C PHE A 56 -7.31 8.95 -11.48
N GLU A 57 -8.55 9.41 -11.27
CA GLU A 57 -9.31 9.12 -10.05
C GLU A 57 -9.53 7.63 -9.81
N SER A 58 -10.04 6.90 -10.81
CA SER A 58 -10.30 5.45 -10.67
C SER A 58 -9.02 4.65 -10.43
N GLY A 59 -7.92 4.99 -11.13
CA GLY A 59 -6.64 4.29 -10.96
C GLY A 59 -6.00 4.60 -9.60
N MET A 60 -6.10 5.85 -9.16
CA MET A 60 -5.49 6.30 -7.91
C MET A 60 -6.18 5.71 -6.68
N ASN A 61 -7.51 5.53 -6.69
CA ASN A 61 -8.22 4.80 -5.61
C ASN A 61 -7.63 3.41 -5.38
N THR A 62 -7.45 2.63 -6.46
CA THR A 62 -6.84 1.30 -6.38
C THR A 62 -5.41 1.36 -5.85
N ILE A 63 -4.60 2.31 -6.32
CA ILE A 63 -3.22 2.47 -5.88
C ILE A 63 -3.15 2.83 -4.39
N VAL A 64 -4.01 3.74 -3.91
CA VAL A 64 -4.09 4.10 -2.49
C VAL A 64 -4.42 2.88 -1.63
N ASP A 65 -5.37 2.03 -2.05
CA ASP A 65 -5.76 0.84 -1.30
C ASP A 65 -4.67 -0.24 -1.27
N VAL A 66 -3.99 -0.46 -2.39
CA VAL A 66 -2.83 -1.38 -2.46
C VAL A 66 -1.72 -0.90 -1.53
N LEU A 67 -1.36 0.38 -1.60
CA LEU A 67 -0.32 0.97 -0.76
C LEU A 67 -0.68 0.93 0.74
N ASP A 68 -1.95 1.15 1.08
CA ASP A 68 -2.45 1.06 2.45
C ASP A 68 -2.46 -0.38 2.98
N THR A 69 -2.60 -1.38 2.10
CA THR A 69 -2.45 -2.80 2.44
C THR A 69 -0.99 -3.13 2.73
N ILE A 70 -0.08 -2.78 1.81
CA ILE A 70 1.38 -2.97 1.99
C ILE A 70 1.85 -2.26 3.27
N ALA A 71 1.36 -1.06 3.54
CA ALA A 71 1.74 -0.29 4.73
C ALA A 71 1.33 -0.95 6.06
N ARG A 72 0.25 -1.74 6.06
CA ARG A 72 -0.18 -2.53 7.22
C ARG A 72 0.65 -3.81 7.35
N ASP A 73 0.96 -4.45 6.23
CA ASP A 73 1.70 -5.72 6.22
C ASP A 73 3.17 -5.52 6.60
N GLU A 74 3.77 -4.43 6.14
CA GLU A 74 5.20 -4.13 6.34
C GLU A 74 5.54 -3.49 7.69
N GLU A 75 4.56 -2.84 8.31
CA GLU A 75 4.66 -2.12 9.60
C GLU A 75 5.85 -1.14 9.71
N LYS A 76 6.37 -0.63 8.58
CA LYS A 76 7.50 0.31 8.54
C LYS A 76 7.02 1.73 8.85
N PRO A 77 7.37 2.34 10.01
CA PRO A 77 6.73 3.57 10.46
C PRO A 77 6.83 4.75 9.46
N GLN A 78 7.97 4.91 8.79
CA GLN A 78 8.18 5.97 7.80
C GLN A 78 7.32 5.78 6.54
N PHE A 79 7.22 4.55 6.04
CA PHE A 79 6.41 4.23 4.87
C PHE A 79 4.91 4.36 5.19
N THR A 80 4.47 3.74 6.30
CA THR A 80 3.08 3.79 6.77
C THR A 80 2.61 5.23 6.98
N SER A 81 3.45 6.08 7.59
CA SER A 81 3.11 7.50 7.78
C SER A 81 2.93 8.25 6.46
N SER A 82 3.76 7.93 5.46
CA SER A 82 3.71 8.56 4.14
C SER A 82 2.46 8.12 3.36
N VAL A 83 2.12 6.83 3.42
CA VAL A 83 0.89 6.28 2.83
C VAL A 83 -0.35 6.89 3.49
N GLN A 84 -0.39 6.98 4.82
CA GLN A 84 -1.52 7.60 5.52
C GLN A 84 -1.68 9.09 5.16
N ALA A 85 -0.57 9.83 5.06
CA ALA A 85 -0.60 11.22 4.64
C ALA A 85 -1.11 11.38 3.20
N MET A 86 -0.62 10.53 2.28
CA MET A 86 -1.08 10.50 0.89
C MET A 86 -2.57 10.16 0.80
N LYS A 87 -3.01 9.09 1.47
CA LYS A 87 -4.42 8.65 1.52
C LYS A 87 -5.34 9.73 2.08
N LYS A 88 -4.92 10.40 3.16
CA LYS A 88 -5.69 11.51 3.74
C LYS A 88 -5.86 12.67 2.76
N LEU A 89 -4.80 13.02 2.04
CA LEU A 89 -4.85 14.08 1.03
C LEU A 89 -5.69 13.68 -0.18
N TRP A 90 -5.63 12.41 -0.58
CA TRP A 90 -6.42 11.85 -1.67
C TRP A 90 -7.93 11.98 -1.42
N ASN A 91 -8.36 11.62 -0.20
CA ASN A 91 -9.76 11.62 0.20
C ASN A 91 -10.29 13.01 0.63
N MET A 92 -9.66 14.09 0.18
CA MET A 92 -10.17 15.44 0.42
C MET A 92 -11.16 15.84 -0.66
N ASP A 93 -12.26 16.48 -0.26
CA ASP A 93 -13.30 16.95 -1.18
C ASP A 93 -12.84 18.13 -2.06
N GLU A 94 -11.88 18.92 -1.57
CA GLU A 94 -11.40 20.13 -2.25
C GLU A 94 -9.88 20.13 -2.41
N TRP A 95 -9.41 20.49 -3.61
CA TRP A 95 -8.00 20.57 -3.97
C TRP A 95 -7.57 21.97 -4.41
N ASN A 96 -6.72 22.58 -3.60
CA ASN A 96 -5.96 23.78 -3.92
C ASN A 96 -4.49 23.43 -4.20
N ASN A 97 -3.71 24.42 -4.67
CA ASN A 97 -2.31 24.21 -5.02
C ASN A 97 -1.44 23.72 -3.85
N LYS A 98 -1.77 24.11 -2.61
CA LYS A 98 -1.05 23.64 -1.42
C LYS A 98 -1.30 22.14 -1.19
N GLN A 99 -2.54 21.68 -1.32
CA GLN A 99 -2.91 20.26 -1.19
C GLN A 99 -2.30 19.43 -2.32
N ARG A 100 -2.35 19.90 -3.58
CA ARG A 100 -1.69 19.24 -4.73
C ARG A 100 -0.19 19.07 -4.51
N ASN A 101 0.49 20.11 -4.02
CA ASN A 101 1.92 20.04 -3.72
C ASN A 101 2.24 19.17 -2.50
N ALA A 102 1.35 19.11 -1.51
CA ALA A 102 1.48 18.17 -0.40
C ALA A 102 1.34 16.72 -0.87
N PHE A 103 0.33 16.44 -1.71
CA PHE A 103 0.10 15.10 -2.25
C PHE A 103 1.27 14.62 -3.09
N ARG A 104 1.80 15.46 -3.99
CA ARG A 104 3.02 15.18 -4.77
C ARG A 104 4.17 14.70 -3.89
N ARG A 105 4.46 15.42 -2.80
CA ARG A 105 5.54 15.08 -1.88
C ARG A 105 5.27 13.78 -1.12
N SER A 106 4.03 13.56 -0.67
CA SER A 106 3.66 12.31 -0.02
C SER A 106 3.74 11.12 -0.98
N PHE A 107 3.30 11.29 -2.23
CA PHE A 107 3.36 10.27 -3.27
C PHE A 107 4.81 9.89 -3.62
N ASP A 108 5.70 10.88 -3.76
CA ASP A 108 7.14 10.66 -3.96
C ASP A 108 7.77 9.89 -2.78
N ALA A 109 7.46 10.30 -1.54
CA ALA A 109 7.93 9.61 -0.34
C ALA A 109 7.43 8.16 -0.25
N VAL A 110 6.20 7.89 -0.70
CA VAL A 110 5.64 6.54 -0.79
C VAL A 110 6.40 5.72 -1.84
N SER A 111 6.65 6.27 -3.02
CA SER A 111 7.40 5.59 -4.10
C SER A 111 8.79 5.16 -3.63
N VAL A 112 9.54 6.10 -3.01
CA VAL A 112 10.86 5.82 -2.42
C VAL A 112 10.78 4.81 -1.27
N GLY A 113 9.75 4.91 -0.42
CA GLY A 113 9.56 3.98 0.68
C GLY A 113 9.30 2.56 0.17
N LEU A 114 8.53 2.42 -0.90
CA LEU A 114 8.25 1.13 -1.52
C LEU A 114 9.46 0.54 -2.22
N GLU A 115 10.26 1.36 -2.91
CA GLU A 115 11.54 0.95 -3.49
C GLU A 115 12.46 0.36 -2.42
N ARG A 116 12.56 1.00 -1.25
CA ARG A 116 13.37 0.48 -0.13
C ARG A 116 12.87 -0.85 0.42
N ILE A 117 11.55 -1.04 0.46
CA ILE A 117 10.95 -2.32 0.87
C ILE A 117 11.30 -3.40 -0.14
N HIS A 118 11.16 -3.11 -1.44
CA HIS A 118 11.59 -4.00 -2.52
C HIS A 118 13.08 -4.36 -2.37
N GLU A 119 13.97 -3.38 -2.23
CA GLU A 119 15.41 -3.63 -2.06
C GLU A 119 15.73 -4.47 -0.82
N GLN A 120 14.92 -4.38 0.24
CA GLN A 120 15.11 -5.18 1.45
C GLN A 120 14.82 -6.67 1.22
N TYR A 121 13.80 -7.02 0.41
CA TYR A 121 13.38 -8.42 0.21
C TYR A 121 13.98 -9.07 -1.04
N CYS A 122 14.43 -8.27 -2.01
CA CYS A 122 14.77 -8.73 -3.35
C CYS A 122 16.24 -8.57 -3.75
N ARG A 123 17.10 -8.23 -2.78
CA ARG A 123 18.56 -8.23 -2.96
C ARG A 123 19.20 -9.55 -2.56
#